data_AF-A0A158P797-F1
#
_entry.id   AF-A0A158P797-F1
#
_cell.length_a   1.000
_cell.length_b   1.000
_cell.length_c   1.000
_cell.angle_alpha   90.00
_cell.angle_beta   90.00
_cell.angle_gamma   90.00
#
_symmetry.space_group_name_H-M   'P 1'
#
loop_
_entity.id
_entity.type
_entity.pdbx_description
1 polymer ?
#
loop_
_entity_poly.entity_id
_entity_poly.type
_entity_poly.pdbx_seq_one_letter_code
_entity_poly.pdbx_strand_id
1 'polypeptide(L)'
;MLSKPIEKLVSFVVPRVLWPQVKKRIRFAFNKRGIQLPVLCGVTLDRLSLSYIDHAAVINTDFTFDLPLFVHKFKLYLIKKAEMFNGLPTYVEI
;
A
#
# COMPACT_ATOMS: atom_id res chain seq x y z
N MET A 1 12.04 41.16 -14.82
CA MET A 1 12.67 40.40 -15.93
C MET A 1 13.80 39.48 -15.42
N LEU A 2 13.51 38.53 -14.52
CA LEU A 2 14.50 37.58 -13.97
C LEU A 2 14.08 36.11 -14.12
N SER A 3 12.85 35.85 -14.57
CA SER A 3 12.30 34.50 -14.73
C SER A 3 12.99 33.70 -15.83
N LYS A 4 13.24 34.31 -17.00
CA LYS A 4 13.81 33.63 -18.18
C LYS A 4 15.15 32.92 -17.94
N PRO A 5 16.16 33.53 -17.27
CA PRO A 5 17.43 32.84 -16.99
C PRO A 5 17.31 31.77 -15.90
N ILE A 6 16.50 32.00 -14.86
CA ILE A 6 16.27 31.02 -13.78
C ILE A 6 15.53 29.80 -14.33
N GLU A 7 14.52 30.02 -15.17
CA GLU A 7 13.72 28.97 -15.81
C GLU A 7 14.58 28.08 -16.72
N LYS A 8 15.51 28.67 -17.49
CA LYS A 8 16.50 27.90 -18.28
C LYS A 8 17.40 27.05 -17.38
N LEU A 9 17.85 27.59 -16.26
CA LEU A 9 18.77 26.90 -15.36
C LEU A 9 18.07 25.74 -14.64
N VAL A 10 16.84 25.95 -14.16
CA VAL A 10 15.99 24.91 -13.58
C VAL A 10 15.65 23.83 -14.61
N SER A 11 15.27 24.22 -15.83
CA SER A 11 14.97 23.27 -16.93
C SER A 11 16.16 22.42 -17.34
N PHE A 12 17.40 22.85 -17.05
CA PHE A 12 18.61 22.10 -17.37
C PHE A 12 19.04 21.20 -16.21
N VAL A 13 18.98 21.72 -14.98
CA VAL A 13 19.42 21.00 -13.77
C VAL A 13 18.44 19.89 -13.38
N VAL A 14 17.14 20.14 -13.47
CA VAL A 14 16.11 19.17 -13.07
C VAL A 14 16.21 17.84 -13.84
N PRO A 15 16.21 17.81 -15.18
CA PRO A 15 16.29 16.56 -15.93
C PRO A 15 17.68 15.89 -15.87
N ARG A 16 18.78 16.67 -15.75
CA ARG A 16 20.14 16.11 -15.77
C ARG A 16 20.65 15.62 -14.42
N VAL A 17 20.24 16.26 -13.31
CA VAL A 17 20.82 16.01 -11.99
C VAL A 17 19.79 15.46 -11.02
N LEU A 18 18.63 16.12 -10.88
CA LEU A 18 17.62 15.70 -9.90
C LEU A 18 16.88 14.44 -10.34
N TRP A 19 16.43 14.38 -11.59
CA TRP A 19 15.67 13.24 -12.11
C TRP A 19 16.40 11.88 -11.98
N PRO A 20 17.69 11.74 -12.33
CA PRO A 20 18.40 10.47 -12.14
C PRO A 20 18.60 10.12 -10.66
N GLN A 21 18.79 11.09 -9.76
CA GLN A 21 18.90 10.82 -8.33
C GLN A 21 17.57 10.34 -7.73
N VAL A 22 16.46 11.00 -8.09
CA VAL A 22 15.11 10.59 -7.68
C VAL A 22 14.78 9.20 -8.23
N LYS A 23 15.02 8.96 -9.53
CA LYS A 23 14.85 7.63 -10.13
C LYS A 23 15.67 6.54 -9.44
N LYS A 24 16.93 6.83 -9.07
CA LYS A 24 17.76 5.89 -8.31
C LYS A 24 17.20 5.61 -6.92
N ARG A 25 16.73 6.63 -6.20
CA ARG A 25 16.11 6.46 -4.87
C ARG A 25 14.80 5.68 -4.93
N ILE A 26 13.95 5.99 -5.90
CA ILE A 26 12.71 5.25 -6.16
C ILE A 26 13.06 3.80 -6.50
N ARG A 27 13.93 3.55 -7.49
CA ARG A 27 14.35 2.18 -7.86
C ARG A 27 14.97 1.42 -6.69
N PHE A 28 15.74 2.07 -5.84
CA PHE A 28 16.32 1.46 -4.64
C PHE A 28 15.26 1.11 -3.59
N ALA A 29 14.28 2.00 -3.36
CA ALA A 29 13.16 1.72 -2.47
C ALA A 29 12.33 0.53 -2.98
N PHE A 30 12.05 0.49 -4.28
CA PHE A 30 11.31 -0.60 -4.92
C PHE A 30 12.10 -1.93 -4.90
N ASN A 31 13.38 -1.93 -5.30
CA ASN A 31 14.15 -3.17 -5.46
C ASN A 31 14.82 -3.69 -4.17
N LYS A 32 15.33 -2.80 -3.31
CA LYS A 32 16.16 -3.22 -2.16
C LYS A 32 15.36 -3.37 -0.87
N ARG A 33 14.28 -2.61 -0.71
CA ARG A 33 13.37 -2.78 0.45
C ARG A 33 12.19 -3.67 0.14
N GLY A 34 11.86 -3.87 -1.15
CA GLY A 34 10.51 -4.25 -1.53
C GLY A 34 9.56 -3.13 -1.11
N ILE A 35 8.56 -2.80 -1.92
CA ILE A 35 7.45 -2.04 -1.34
C ILE A 35 6.74 -3.02 -0.42
N GLN A 36 7.05 -2.97 0.87
CA GLN A 36 6.19 -3.60 1.87
C GLN A 36 4.87 -2.85 1.81
N LEU A 37 3.90 -3.48 1.16
CA LEU A 37 2.56 -2.97 1.05
C LEU A 37 1.90 -3.07 2.43
N PRO A 38 1.06 -2.08 2.79
CA PRO A 38 0.41 -2.09 4.09
C PRO A 38 -0.44 -3.35 4.24
N VAL A 39 -0.24 -4.07 5.34
CA VAL A 39 -1.06 -5.24 5.69
C VAL A 39 -2.39 -4.74 6.21
N LEU A 40 -3.46 -4.96 5.44
CA LEU A 40 -4.82 -4.55 5.82
C LEU A 40 -5.53 -5.75 6.43
N CYS A 41 -5.77 -5.72 7.75
CA CYS A 41 -6.61 -6.72 8.44
C CYS A 41 -6.24 -8.20 8.19
N GLY A 42 -4.95 -8.52 7.99
CA GLY A 42 -4.50 -9.88 7.70
C GLY A 42 -4.46 -10.24 6.20
N VAL A 43 -4.73 -9.27 5.33
CA VAL A 43 -4.48 -9.34 3.90
C VAL A 43 -3.07 -8.79 3.63
N THR A 44 -2.19 -9.66 3.17
CA THR A 44 -0.87 -9.32 2.65
C THR A 44 -0.98 -9.11 1.14
N LEU A 45 -0.51 -7.96 0.66
CA LEU A 45 -0.52 -7.66 -0.77
C LEU A 45 0.81 -8.10 -1.37
N ASP A 46 0.75 -8.90 -2.43
CA ASP A 46 1.89 -9.48 -3.12
C ASP A 46 1.94 -9.00 -4.58
N ARG A 47 3.14 -8.93 -5.16
CA ARG A 47 3.35 -8.65 -6.60
C ARG A 47 2.58 -7.44 -7.14
N LEU A 48 2.81 -6.26 -6.56
CA LEU A 48 2.23 -5.02 -7.10
C LEU A 48 2.81 -4.65 -8.46
N SER A 49 1.92 -4.45 -9.42
CA SER A 49 2.15 -3.96 -10.76
C SER A 49 1.32 -2.70 -11.00
N LEU A 50 1.93 -1.72 -11.66
CA LEU A 50 1.33 -0.41 -11.91
C LEU A 50 1.27 -0.20 -13.41
N SER A 51 0.07 -0.05 -13.95
CA SER A 51 -0.16 0.23 -15.36
C SER A 51 -0.82 1.60 -15.48
N TYR A 52 -0.26 2.46 -16.33
CA TYR A 52 -0.87 3.76 -16.65
C TYR A 52 -1.69 3.60 -17.93
N ILE A 53 -2.97 3.94 -17.84
CA ILE A 53 -3.91 4.02 -18.96
C ILE A 53 -4.32 5.50 -19.07
N ASP A 54 -4.83 5.95 -20.22
CA ASP A 54 -5.28 7.33 -20.37
C ASP A 54 -6.19 7.75 -19.20
N HIS A 55 -5.72 8.77 -18.47
CA HIS A 55 -6.35 9.34 -17.27
C HIS A 55 -6.56 8.41 -16.06
N ALA A 56 -5.93 7.22 -16.03
CA ALA A 56 -6.05 6.31 -14.90
C ALA A 56 -4.72 5.61 -14.55
N ALA A 57 -4.46 5.47 -13.24
CA ALA A 57 -3.42 4.59 -12.73
C ALA A 57 -4.08 3.30 -12.23
N VAL A 58 -3.80 2.18 -12.90
CA VAL A 58 -4.28 0.86 -12.52
C VAL A 58 -3.23 0.18 -11.65
N ILE A 59 -3.60 -0.09 -10.41
CA ILE A 59 -2.78 -0.82 -9.44
C ILE A 59 -3.29 -2.25 -9.40
N ASN A 60 -2.52 -3.17 -9.95
CA ASN A 60 -2.79 -4.59 -9.94
C ASN A 60 -1.90 -5.24 -8.89
N THR A 61 -2.49 -5.93 -7.92
CA THR A 61 -1.74 -6.61 -6.87
C THR A 61 -2.41 -7.94 -6.60
N ASP A 62 -1.61 -8.98 -6.43
CA ASP A 62 -2.08 -10.22 -5.84
C ASP A 62 -2.29 -9.97 -4.34
N PHE A 63 -3.12 -10.77 -3.70
CA PHE A 63 -3.25 -10.74 -2.26
C PHE A 63 -3.26 -12.16 -1.69
N THR A 64 -2.63 -12.29 -0.53
CA THR A 64 -2.64 -13.48 0.29
C THR A 64 -3.42 -13.15 1.56
N PHE A 65 -4.30 -14.06 1.97
CA PHE A 65 -5.19 -13.87 3.09
C PHE A 65 -4.95 -14.94 4.14
N ASP A 66 -4.61 -14.51 5.35
CA ASP A 66 -4.47 -15.40 6.49
C ASP A 66 -5.85 -15.71 7.09
N LEU A 67 -6.49 -16.74 6.53
CA LEU A 67 -7.80 -17.21 6.98
C LEU A 67 -7.78 -17.68 8.45
N PRO A 68 -6.81 -18.48 8.93
CA PRO A 68 -6.72 -18.84 10.35
C PRO A 68 -6.69 -17.63 11.29
N LEU A 69 -5.86 -16.63 10.99
CA LEU A 69 -5.77 -15.41 11.80
C LEU A 69 -7.07 -14.60 11.78
N PHE A 70 -7.73 -14.53 10.62
CA PHE A 70 -9.02 -13.87 10.49
C PHE A 70 -10.09 -14.58 11.33
N VAL A 71 -10.23 -15.90 11.22
CA VAL A 71 -11.21 -16.67 11.97
C VAL A 71 -11.00 -16.51 13.47
N HIS A 72 -9.74 -16.52 13.93
CA HIS A 72 -9.42 -16.32 15.33
C HIS A 72 -9.85 -14.92 15.83
N LYS A 73 -9.49 -13.85 15.10
CA LYS A 73 -9.90 -12.49 15.45
C LYS A 73 -11.40 -12.28 15.36
N PHE A 74 -12.05 -12.91 14.39
CA PHE A 74 -13.50 -12.85 14.22
C PHE A 74 -14.22 -13.51 15.40
N LYS A 75 -13.77 -14.69 15.84
CA LYS A 75 -14.30 -15.35 17.05
C LYS A 75 -14.12 -14.46 18.29
N LEU A 76 -12.93 -13.89 18.50
CA LEU A 76 -12.69 -12.96 19.61
C LEU A 76 -13.59 -11.72 19.57
N TYR A 77 -13.80 -11.16 18.37
CA TYR A 77 -14.73 -10.04 18.19
C TYR A 77 -16.16 -10.44 18.56
N LEU A 78 -16.63 -11.62 18.13
CA LEU A 78 -17.96 -12.11 18.47
C LEU A 78 -18.12 -12.33 19.97
N ILE A 79 -17.13 -12.93 20.64
CA ILE A 79 -17.14 -13.12 22.10
C ILE A 79 -17.27 -11.76 22.80
N LYS A 80 -16.40 -10.80 22.46
CA LYS A 80 -16.42 -9.46 23.06
C LYS A 80 -17.72 -8.70 22.76
N LYS A 81 -18.31 -8.91 21.59
CA LYS A 81 -19.59 -8.32 21.23
C LYS A 81 -20.74 -8.96 22.02
N ALA A 82 -20.70 -10.27 22.25
CA ALA A 82 -21.67 -10.97 23.08
C ALA A 82 -21.57 -10.55 24.56
N GLU A 83 -20.36 -10.27 25.08
CA GLU A 83 -20.19 -9.69 26.42
C GLU A 83 -20.76 -8.27 26.54
N MET A 84 -20.63 -7.44 25.49
CA MET A 84 -21.21 -6.08 25.48
C MET A 84 -22.73 -6.08 25.26
N PHE A 85 -23.27 -7.08 24.58
CA PHE A 85 -24.69 -7.22 24.30
C PHE A 85 -25.23 -8.49 24.96
N ASN A 86 -25.71 -8.37 26.20
CA ASN A 86 -26.42 -9.41 26.98
C ASN A 86 -27.66 -9.96 26.24
N GLY A 87 -27.48 -10.72 25.15
CA GLY A 87 -28.61 -11.29 24.41
C GLY A 87 -28.36 -11.84 23.00
N LEU A 88 -27.14 -11.81 22.46
CA LEU A 88 -26.84 -12.52 21.20
C LEU A 88 -26.31 -13.93 21.50
N PRO A 89 -26.84 -14.99 20.87
CA PRO A 89 -26.44 -16.36 21.18
C PRO A 89 -24.95 -16.57 20.83
N THR A 90 -24.19 -17.02 21.83
CA THR A 90 -22.82 -17.47 21.70
C THR A 90 -22.80 -18.65 20.72
N TYR A 91 -22.24 -18.47 19.52
CA TYR A 91 -22.15 -19.55 18.55
C TYR A 91 -21.22 -20.64 19.11
N VAL A 92 -21.81 -21.82 19.31
CA VAL A 92 -21.19 -23.06 19.78
C VAL A 92 -20.17 -23.56 18.77
N GLU A 93 -19.10 -24.11 19.30
CA GLU A 93 -17.96 -24.73 18.60
C GLU A 93 -18.42 -25.77 17.56
N ILE A 94 -17.90 -25.65 16.32
CA ILE A 94 -17.85 -26.72 15.31
C ILE A 94 -16.37 -27.07 15.13
#